data_AF-A0A1L9Q341-F1
#
_entry.id   AF-A0A1L9Q341-F1
#
_cell.length_a   1.000
_cell.length_b   1.000
_cell.length_c   1.000
_cell.angle_alpha   90.00
_cell.angle_beta   90.00
_cell.angle_gamma   90.00
#
_symmetry.space_group_name_H-M   'P 1'
#
loop_
_entity.id
_entity.type
_entity.pdbx_description
1 polymer ?
#
loop_
_entity_poly.entity_id
_entity_poly.type
_entity_poly.pdbx_seq_one_letter_code
_entity_poly.pdbx_strand_id
1 'polypeptide(L)'
;MKLGCLLSIILGVLPQLVFAAPKPVENEARKATDRLVFAHFMIGIVSNRHSAADYDDDMKRAKSLGIDAFALNIGVDPYTDQQLQLAYQSAANNDMKVFISFDFNWWNTGQGFQVGQKIAQYASLPAQLKVDGKVFVSSFAGDGLDVAAMRQAAGQPIFWAPNYHPEMGTNMDVVDGLLNWMAWPNNGNNKAPQPGRNISVQDGDEAYIRALNGKDYVAPASPWFFTHFGPEVPYSKNWVFPGDLLWYDRWNQLLAMGPRFIEIVTWNDYGEAHYIGPLSSPHTDDGCSKWVNDMPHDGWMDMSKPFIAAYKDGATSVDSYITEDLLVYWYRPTPREVNCDATDTCMVPANNDSGNYFMGRPNGWETMQDAVFVVTTLKEPATVTVNSGGNVEVFDAPAGASAFQVPMGVGSQAFSLSRNGRVIQSDISLLPIIDGCICGIYNFNPYVGTLPPSPIDSLENEALFSLTMGLHVTTCAPTPSLGKTTPTPPPGWGDAAPTGTRTSPTTTTRTTTKTTTTNNPPANPTGGAGNVCTAGTGPGNYVGLCNFACRYGYCPPGPCTCTAYGARVAAPPSTGVRGVPLSGLDNSYLGLCSFGCDHGYCPPTACQVA
;
A
#
# COMPACT_ATOMS: atom_id res chain seq x y z
N MET A 1 45.95 -70.76 41.05
CA MET A 1 46.95 -71.57 40.33
C MET A 1 46.40 -71.86 38.94
N LYS A 2 47.12 -71.45 37.88
CA LYS A 2 47.02 -71.83 36.45
C LYS A 2 45.64 -72.00 35.74
N LEU A 3 45.43 -71.12 34.77
CA LEU A 3 45.16 -71.36 33.33
C LEU A 3 44.09 -72.39 32.87
N GLY A 4 43.15 -71.91 32.04
CA GLY A 4 42.89 -72.56 30.73
C GLY A 4 41.45 -72.70 30.23
N CYS A 5 41.22 -72.14 29.03
CA CYS A 5 40.31 -72.55 27.94
C CYS A 5 38.90 -71.92 27.76
N LEU A 6 38.89 -71.01 26.77
CA LEU A 6 37.97 -70.81 25.63
C LEU A 6 36.49 -71.20 25.73
N LEU A 7 35.62 -70.22 25.48
CA LEU A 7 34.35 -70.41 24.78
C LEU A 7 34.08 -69.25 23.82
N SER A 8 33.90 -69.59 22.54
CA SER A 8 33.39 -68.71 21.48
C SER A 8 31.88 -68.58 21.58
N ILE A 9 31.31 -67.37 21.49
CA ILE A 9 29.90 -67.16 21.13
C ILE A 9 29.77 -65.99 20.14
N ILE A 10 28.98 -66.25 19.10
CA ILE A 10 28.79 -65.53 17.85
C ILE A 10 27.86 -64.31 18.04
N LEU A 11 28.19 -63.22 17.35
CA LEU A 11 27.42 -61.97 17.23
C LEU A 11 26.08 -62.17 16.51
N GLY A 12 25.02 -61.58 17.07
CA GLY A 12 23.83 -61.13 16.34
C GLY A 12 23.67 -59.62 16.51
N VAL A 13 23.66 -58.88 15.39
CA VAL A 13 23.56 -57.41 15.34
C VAL A 13 22.10 -57.00 15.10
N LEU A 14 21.53 -56.21 16.03
CA LEU A 14 20.32 -55.41 15.81
C LEU A 14 20.76 -53.93 15.64
N PRO A 15 20.30 -53.20 14.61
CA PRO A 15 20.57 -51.77 14.51
C PRO A 15 19.59 -51.01 15.41
N GLN A 16 20.11 -50.29 16.40
CA GLN A 16 19.34 -49.29 17.14
C GLN A 16 19.16 -48.04 16.27
N LEU A 17 17.92 -47.73 15.92
CA LEU A 17 17.51 -46.42 15.41
C LEU A 17 17.67 -45.40 16.53
N VAL A 18 18.69 -44.55 16.43
CA VAL A 18 18.84 -43.36 17.27
C VAL A 18 17.98 -42.26 16.65
N PHE A 19 16.87 -41.91 17.32
CA PHE A 19 16.17 -40.66 17.06
C PHE A 19 17.12 -39.50 17.41
N ALA A 20 17.63 -38.81 16.39
CA ALA A 20 18.30 -37.54 16.58
C ALA A 20 17.26 -36.51 17.04
N ALA A 21 17.26 -36.17 18.33
CA ALA A 21 16.53 -35.02 18.82
C ALA A 21 17.06 -33.76 18.10
N PRO A 22 16.19 -32.84 17.65
CA PRO A 22 16.63 -31.59 17.05
C PRO A 22 17.51 -30.84 18.05
N LYS A 23 18.72 -30.46 17.61
CA LYS A 23 19.60 -29.61 18.39
C LYS A 23 18.89 -28.28 18.65
N PRO A 24 18.97 -27.72 19.87
CA PRO A 24 18.57 -26.34 20.07
C PRO A 24 19.46 -25.47 19.19
N VAL A 25 18.85 -24.71 18.29
CA VAL A 25 19.54 -23.66 17.54
C VAL A 25 20.03 -22.67 18.59
N GLU A 26 21.35 -22.56 18.75
CA GLU A 26 21.94 -21.44 19.49
C GLU A 26 21.48 -20.15 18.82
N ASN A 27 20.65 -19.38 19.52
CA ASN A 27 20.37 -18.00 19.17
C ASN A 27 21.70 -17.24 19.22
N GLU A 28 22.35 -17.05 18.07
CA GLU A 28 23.28 -15.93 17.93
C GLU A 28 22.51 -14.68 18.38
N ALA A 29 23.04 -13.98 19.37
CA ALA A 29 22.42 -12.77 19.89
C ALA A 29 22.23 -11.79 18.74
N ARG A 30 20.97 -11.62 18.32
CA ARG A 30 20.57 -10.68 17.26
C ARG A 30 21.20 -9.34 17.57
N LYS A 31 21.85 -8.73 16.58
CA LYS A 31 22.40 -7.38 16.70
C LYS A 31 21.20 -6.46 16.94
N ALA A 32 20.99 -6.01 18.17
CA ALA A 32 19.84 -5.17 18.51
C ALA A 32 19.95 -3.86 17.72
N THR A 33 19.11 -3.70 16.70
CA THR A 33 18.87 -2.40 16.09
C THR A 33 17.88 -1.64 16.96
N ASP A 34 17.89 -0.33 16.91
CA ASP A 34 16.90 0.53 17.55
C ASP A 34 15.70 0.83 16.62
N ARG A 35 15.50 -0.05 15.62
CA ARG A 35 14.42 0.07 14.64
C ARG A 35 13.10 -0.42 15.22
N LEU A 36 12.08 0.43 15.16
CA LEU A 36 10.73 0.09 15.60
C LEU A 36 9.73 0.18 14.45
N VAL A 37 8.69 -0.65 14.53
CA VAL A 37 7.53 -0.60 13.64
C VAL A 37 6.29 -0.31 14.48
N PHE A 38 5.52 0.70 14.06
CA PHE A 38 4.25 1.07 14.66
C PHE A 38 3.10 0.76 13.70
N ALA A 39 1.88 0.69 14.21
CA ALA A 39 0.68 0.76 13.39
C ALA A 39 -0.29 1.78 13.97
N HIS A 40 -0.84 2.63 13.11
CA HIS A 40 -1.81 3.63 13.51
C HIS A 40 -3.14 2.96 13.88
N PHE A 41 -3.76 3.38 14.97
CA PHE A 41 -4.98 2.76 15.50
C PHE A 41 -6.01 3.84 15.82
N MET A 42 -7.16 3.80 15.14
CA MET A 42 -8.26 4.74 15.30
C MET A 42 -9.06 4.44 16.57
N ILE A 43 -8.94 5.31 17.58
CA ILE A 43 -9.76 5.22 18.80
C ILE A 43 -11.20 5.69 18.54
N GLY A 44 -11.40 6.62 17.60
CA GLY A 44 -12.70 7.23 17.29
C GLY A 44 -13.77 6.27 16.75
N ILE A 45 -13.42 5.01 16.45
CA ILE A 45 -14.37 4.00 15.95
C ILE A 45 -14.52 2.81 16.90
N VAL A 46 -13.91 2.81 18.09
CA VAL A 46 -13.94 1.64 18.99
C VAL A 46 -14.72 1.91 20.27
N SER A 47 -15.73 2.78 20.19
CA SER A 47 -16.57 3.14 21.34
C SER A 47 -17.33 1.96 21.96
N ASN A 48 -17.48 0.86 21.21
CA ASN A 48 -18.12 -0.38 21.64
C ASN A 48 -17.23 -1.34 22.42
N ARG A 49 -15.93 -1.05 22.59
CA ARG A 49 -15.07 -1.87 23.45
C ARG A 49 -15.38 -1.57 24.92
N HIS A 50 -15.65 -2.62 25.68
CA HIS A 50 -16.11 -2.55 27.06
C HIS A 50 -15.06 -3.06 28.06
N SER A 51 -14.04 -3.75 27.58
CA SER A 51 -12.96 -4.30 28.39
C SER A 51 -11.60 -4.21 27.69
N ALA A 52 -10.52 -4.33 28.46
CA ALA A 52 -9.17 -4.44 27.89
C ALA A 52 -9.02 -5.72 27.04
N ALA A 53 -9.76 -6.78 27.38
CA ALA A 53 -9.71 -8.02 26.62
C ALA A 53 -10.19 -7.86 25.17
N ASP A 54 -11.04 -6.87 24.91
CA ASP A 54 -11.55 -6.56 23.55
C ASP A 54 -10.45 -6.00 22.64
N TYR A 55 -9.27 -5.67 23.19
CA TYR A 55 -8.06 -5.28 22.45
C TYR A 55 -7.02 -6.39 22.36
N ASP A 56 -7.16 -7.48 23.12
CA ASP A 56 -6.09 -8.46 23.30
C ASP A 56 -5.70 -9.14 21.99
N ASP A 57 -6.67 -9.44 21.13
CA ASP A 57 -6.40 -10.13 19.87
C ASP A 57 -5.66 -9.22 18.87
N ASP A 58 -5.98 -7.92 18.85
CA ASP A 58 -5.20 -6.93 18.09
C ASP A 58 -3.76 -6.87 18.59
N MET A 59 -3.56 -6.77 19.92
CA MET A 59 -2.24 -6.67 20.54
C MET A 59 -1.39 -7.91 20.24
N LYS A 60 -1.95 -9.12 20.42
CA LYS A 60 -1.25 -10.38 20.17
C LYS A 60 -0.88 -10.52 18.69
N ARG A 61 -1.82 -10.18 17.80
CA ARG A 61 -1.61 -10.29 16.35
C ARG A 61 -0.55 -9.32 15.87
N ALA A 62 -0.66 -8.03 16.21
CA ALA A 62 0.36 -7.02 15.88
C ALA A 62 1.75 -7.42 16.40
N LYS A 63 1.83 -7.87 17.65
CA LYS A 63 3.08 -8.38 18.23
C LYS A 63 3.66 -9.55 17.45
N SER A 64 2.82 -10.48 16.99
CA SER A 64 3.25 -11.66 16.23
C SER A 64 3.83 -11.32 14.85
N LEU A 65 3.49 -10.15 14.30
CA LEU A 65 4.07 -9.59 13.07
C LEU A 65 5.41 -8.88 13.33
N GLY A 66 5.69 -8.54 14.58
CA GLY A 66 6.84 -7.75 14.99
C GLY A 66 6.57 -6.25 15.12
N ILE A 67 5.31 -5.82 15.10
CA ILE A 67 4.91 -4.44 15.41
C ILE A 67 5.15 -4.20 16.91
N ASP A 68 5.83 -3.10 17.22
CA ASP A 68 6.27 -2.76 18.58
C ASP A 68 5.23 -1.95 19.36
N ALA A 69 4.44 -1.13 18.65
CA ALA A 69 3.42 -0.31 19.29
C ALA A 69 2.24 0.04 18.37
N PHE A 70 1.08 0.29 18.99
CA PHE A 70 0.02 1.06 18.32
C PHE A 70 0.14 2.55 18.60
N ALA A 71 0.02 3.37 17.55
CA ALA A 71 -0.16 4.81 17.64
C ALA A 71 -1.66 5.10 17.78
N LEU A 72 -2.12 5.32 19.01
CA LEU A 72 -3.54 5.51 19.34
C LEU A 72 -3.98 6.91 18.90
N ASN A 73 -4.64 7.00 17.75
CA ASN A 73 -5.20 8.22 17.20
C ASN A 73 -6.40 8.66 18.04
N ILE A 74 -6.33 9.86 18.62
CA ILE A 74 -7.40 10.41 19.46
C ILE A 74 -7.92 11.76 18.97
N GLY A 75 -9.25 11.85 18.91
CA GLY A 75 -9.98 13.10 18.88
C GLY A 75 -10.26 13.62 20.29
N VAL A 76 -11.46 14.17 20.48
CA VAL A 76 -11.96 14.68 21.76
C VAL A 76 -13.25 13.99 22.21
N ASP A 77 -13.50 12.80 21.68
CA ASP A 77 -14.72 12.02 21.93
C ASP A 77 -14.93 11.73 23.42
N PRO A 78 -16.20 11.66 23.89
CA PRO A 78 -16.51 11.48 25.30
C PRO A 78 -16.00 10.14 25.88
N TYR A 79 -15.76 9.14 25.04
CA TYR A 79 -15.24 7.82 25.42
C TYR A 79 -13.71 7.71 25.27
N THR A 80 -13.01 8.74 24.77
CA THR A 80 -11.57 8.70 24.49
C THR A 80 -10.77 8.21 25.70
N ASP A 81 -11.02 8.77 26.88
CA ASP A 81 -10.27 8.39 28.09
C ASP A 81 -10.56 6.97 28.55
N GLN A 82 -11.79 6.50 28.40
CA GLN A 82 -12.12 5.11 28.69
C GLN A 82 -11.35 4.18 27.73
N GLN A 83 -11.41 4.45 26.42
CA GLN A 83 -10.77 3.60 25.43
C GLN A 83 -9.23 3.62 25.53
N LEU A 84 -8.62 4.77 25.83
CA LEU A 84 -7.20 4.85 26.14
C LEU A 84 -6.85 3.98 27.36
N GLN A 85 -7.61 4.05 28.46
CA GLN A 85 -7.35 3.21 29.63
C GLN A 85 -7.42 1.71 29.29
N LEU A 86 -8.41 1.28 28.51
CA LEU A 86 -8.56 -0.11 28.09
C LEU A 86 -7.40 -0.54 27.17
N ALA A 87 -7.04 0.28 26.19
CA ALA A 87 -5.95 0.00 25.25
C ALA A 87 -4.58 -0.09 25.97
N TYR A 88 -4.27 0.85 26.87
CA TYR A 88 -3.03 0.80 27.67
C TYR A 88 -2.99 -0.41 28.59
N GLN A 89 -4.12 -0.79 29.20
CA GLN A 89 -4.20 -1.98 30.04
C GLN A 89 -3.99 -3.27 29.23
N SER A 90 -4.63 -3.40 28.06
CA SER A 90 -4.44 -4.54 27.18
C SER A 90 -3.00 -4.63 26.67
N ALA A 91 -2.42 -3.52 26.26
CA ALA A 91 -1.03 -3.47 25.83
C ALA A 91 -0.08 -3.94 26.96
N ALA A 92 -0.32 -3.54 28.20
CA ALA A 92 0.45 -4.01 29.36
C ALA A 92 0.25 -5.52 29.59
N ASN A 93 -0.97 -6.04 29.45
CA ASN A 93 -1.28 -7.46 29.62
C ASN A 93 -0.62 -8.35 28.57
N ASN A 94 -0.43 -7.84 27.35
CA ASN A 94 0.10 -8.59 26.20
C ASN A 94 1.57 -8.25 25.88
N ASP A 95 2.23 -7.46 26.74
CA ASP A 95 3.61 -7.00 26.55
C ASP A 95 3.80 -6.34 25.17
N MET A 96 2.84 -5.50 24.81
CA MET A 96 2.87 -4.56 23.69
C MET A 96 3.09 -3.14 24.23
N LYS A 97 3.52 -2.23 23.35
CA LYS A 97 3.54 -0.80 23.67
C LYS A 97 2.41 -0.07 22.94
N VAL A 98 2.09 1.10 23.46
CA VAL A 98 1.19 2.07 22.82
C VAL A 98 1.71 3.47 23.06
N PHE A 99 1.31 4.41 22.21
CA PHE A 99 1.50 5.82 22.45
C PHE A 99 0.35 6.63 21.84
N ILE A 100 0.17 7.86 22.32
CA ILE A 100 -0.88 8.74 21.83
C ILE A 100 -0.43 9.44 20.53
N SER A 101 -1.31 9.40 19.53
CA SER A 101 -1.28 10.25 18.34
C SER A 101 -2.46 11.22 18.39
N PHE A 102 -2.22 12.53 18.53
CA PHE A 102 -3.30 13.52 18.59
C PHE A 102 -3.83 13.86 17.19
N ASP A 103 -5.14 13.88 16.98
CA ASP A 103 -5.74 14.34 15.73
C ASP A 103 -6.11 15.83 15.80
N PHE A 104 -5.36 16.67 15.07
CA PHE A 104 -5.60 18.13 15.03
C PHE A 104 -6.74 18.56 14.09
N ASN A 105 -7.52 17.63 13.53
CA ASN A 105 -8.87 17.96 13.07
C ASN A 105 -9.82 18.21 14.26
N TRP A 106 -9.50 17.69 15.43
CA TRP A 106 -10.30 17.81 16.66
C TRP A 106 -9.60 18.65 17.74
N TRP A 107 -8.28 18.56 17.82
CA TRP A 107 -7.43 19.39 18.67
C TRP A 107 -7.03 20.69 17.96
N ASN A 108 -6.63 21.69 18.72
CA ASN A 108 -6.18 22.98 18.20
C ASN A 108 -4.74 23.30 18.64
N THR A 109 -3.97 23.96 17.78
CA THR A 109 -2.56 24.30 18.03
C THR A 109 -2.34 25.26 19.21
N GLY A 110 -3.36 26.03 19.59
CA GLY A 110 -3.39 26.81 20.83
C GLY A 110 -3.54 26.00 22.11
N GLN A 111 -3.75 24.68 22.02
CA GLN A 111 -3.96 23.78 23.17
C GLN A 111 -2.69 23.03 23.62
N GLY A 112 -1.49 23.58 23.36
CA GLY A 112 -0.23 22.95 23.74
C GLY A 112 -0.19 22.47 25.19
N PHE A 113 -0.65 23.30 26.14
CA PHE A 113 -0.73 22.92 27.54
C PHE A 113 -1.67 21.73 27.80
N GLN A 114 -2.88 21.72 27.22
CA GLN A 114 -3.84 20.62 27.38
C GLN A 114 -3.34 19.32 26.73
N VAL A 115 -2.68 19.39 25.58
CA VAL A 115 -2.00 18.26 24.95
C VAL A 115 -0.96 17.68 25.91
N GLY A 116 -0.14 18.54 26.52
CA GLY A 116 0.83 18.12 27.53
C GLY A 116 0.18 17.48 28.77
N GLN A 117 -0.92 18.03 29.27
CA GLN A 117 -1.67 17.42 30.37
C GLN A 117 -2.22 16.03 30.00
N LYS A 118 -2.71 15.85 28.77
CA LYS A 118 -3.17 14.55 28.28
C LYS A 118 -2.01 13.56 28.23
N ILE A 119 -0.83 13.95 27.73
CA ILE A 119 0.38 13.12 27.74
C ILE A 119 0.73 12.69 29.17
N ALA A 120 0.73 13.63 30.13
CA ALA A 120 1.10 13.35 31.53
C ALA A 120 0.22 12.27 32.18
N GLN A 121 -1.05 12.16 31.79
CA GLN A 121 -1.98 11.15 32.32
C GLN A 121 -1.54 9.72 32.02
N TYR A 122 -0.91 9.49 30.86
CA TYR A 122 -0.57 8.15 30.36
C TYR A 122 0.95 7.88 30.35
N ALA A 123 1.78 8.93 30.42
CA ALA A 123 3.25 8.88 30.31
C ALA A 123 3.97 7.89 31.26
N SER A 124 3.36 7.58 32.41
CA SER A 124 3.93 6.69 33.43
C SER A 124 3.31 5.30 33.43
N LEU A 125 2.37 5.00 32.54
CA LEU A 125 1.76 3.68 32.46
C LEU A 125 2.75 2.65 31.88
N PRO A 126 2.69 1.37 32.30
CA PRO A 126 3.68 0.35 31.91
C PRO A 126 3.82 0.11 30.40
N ALA A 127 2.72 0.29 29.65
CA ALA A 127 2.68 0.09 28.21
C ALA A 127 3.04 1.34 27.39
N GLN A 128 3.27 2.50 28.01
CA GLN A 128 3.69 3.69 27.29
C GLN A 128 5.02 3.43 26.56
N LEU A 129 5.03 3.62 25.24
CA LEU A 129 6.27 3.57 24.47
C LEU A 129 7.20 4.70 24.92
N LYS A 130 8.45 4.34 25.20
CA LYS A 130 9.54 5.28 25.45
C LYS A 130 10.72 4.96 24.54
N VAL A 131 11.28 5.98 23.91
CA VAL A 131 12.51 5.89 23.11
C VAL A 131 13.53 6.86 23.69
N ASP A 132 14.79 6.46 23.80
CA ASP A 132 15.86 7.30 24.37
C ASP A 132 15.53 7.88 25.76
N GLY A 133 14.77 7.13 26.57
CA GLY A 133 14.28 7.57 27.87
C GLY A 133 13.17 8.63 27.83
N LYS A 134 12.65 8.98 26.65
CA LYS A 134 11.58 9.96 26.43
C LYS A 134 10.26 9.27 26.10
N VAL A 135 9.14 9.85 26.53
CA VAL A 135 7.78 9.41 26.16
C VAL A 135 7.57 9.70 24.67
N PHE A 136 7.30 8.66 23.87
CA PHE A 136 7.01 8.83 22.45
C PHE A 136 5.58 9.34 22.27
N VAL A 137 5.39 10.37 21.46
CA VAL A 137 4.09 10.97 21.14
C VAL A 137 4.13 11.50 19.70
N SER A 138 3.04 11.31 18.96
CA SER A 138 2.86 11.85 17.60
C SER A 138 1.55 12.63 17.46
N SER A 139 1.27 13.08 16.24
CA SER A 139 -0.02 13.66 15.86
C SER A 139 -0.28 13.51 14.38
N PHE A 140 -1.56 13.52 14.00
CA PHE A 140 -2.00 13.86 12.66
C PHE A 140 -2.15 15.38 12.57
N ALA A 141 -1.40 16.03 11.66
CA ALA A 141 -1.26 17.48 11.61
C ALA A 141 -0.80 18.11 12.95
N GLY A 142 -1.16 19.38 13.18
CA GLY A 142 -0.81 20.15 14.39
C GLY A 142 0.30 21.18 14.19
N ASP A 143 0.61 21.53 12.94
CA ASP A 143 1.58 22.55 12.56
C ASP A 143 1.39 23.84 13.37
N GLY A 144 2.39 24.18 14.19
CA GLY A 144 2.37 25.37 15.03
C GLY A 144 1.86 25.17 16.45
N LEU A 145 1.68 23.92 16.92
CA LEU A 145 1.45 23.64 18.35
C LEU A 145 2.50 24.34 19.22
N ASP A 146 2.08 24.90 20.35
CA ASP A 146 3.00 25.36 21.39
C ASP A 146 3.68 24.16 22.09
N VAL A 147 4.76 23.67 21.48
CA VAL A 147 5.55 22.53 21.96
C VAL A 147 6.21 22.82 23.31
N ALA A 148 6.53 24.09 23.61
CA ALA A 148 7.11 24.46 24.90
C ALA A 148 6.07 24.30 26.03
N ALA A 149 4.85 24.79 25.83
CA ALA A 149 3.74 24.58 26.76
C ALA A 149 3.38 23.09 26.90
N MET A 150 3.39 22.33 25.79
CA MET A 150 3.18 20.88 25.82
C MET A 150 4.21 20.17 26.68
N ARG A 151 5.51 20.43 26.45
CA ARG A 151 6.59 19.81 27.23
C ARG A 151 6.54 20.21 28.70
N GLN A 152 6.22 21.47 28.99
CA GLN A 152 6.05 21.96 30.35
C GLN A 152 4.91 21.22 31.08
N ALA A 153 3.75 21.10 30.45
CA ALA A 153 2.58 20.46 31.05
C ALA A 153 2.70 18.93 31.14
N ALA A 154 3.42 18.30 30.20
CA ALA A 154 3.69 16.87 30.24
C ALA A 154 4.60 16.48 31.42
N GLY A 155 5.50 17.38 31.85
CA GLY A 155 6.32 17.20 33.04
C GLY A 155 7.35 16.07 32.95
N GLN A 156 7.54 15.48 31.77
CA GLN A 156 8.53 14.42 31.49
C GLN A 156 9.21 14.67 30.13
N PRO A 157 10.41 14.14 29.88
CA PRO A 157 11.04 14.21 28.57
C PRO A 157 10.16 13.57 27.49
N ILE A 158 9.86 14.32 26.42
CA ILE A 158 9.02 13.90 25.29
C ILE A 158 9.86 13.73 24.04
N PHE A 159 9.59 12.66 23.29
CA PHE A 159 10.01 12.48 21.91
C PHE A 159 8.80 12.83 21.04
N TRP A 160 8.81 14.03 20.47
CA TRP A 160 7.70 14.57 19.69
C TRP A 160 7.94 14.34 18.20
N ALA A 161 7.11 13.48 17.59
CA ALA A 161 7.18 13.10 16.18
C ALA A 161 5.84 13.33 15.46
N PRO A 162 5.43 14.59 15.27
CA PRO A 162 4.14 14.90 14.64
C PRO A 162 4.18 14.70 13.12
N ASN A 163 2.99 14.62 12.52
CA ASN A 163 2.80 14.83 11.10
C ASN A 163 2.69 16.32 10.77
N TYR A 164 3.77 17.06 10.96
CA TYR A 164 3.87 18.42 10.43
C TYR A 164 4.22 18.40 8.95
N HIS A 165 3.87 19.47 8.24
CA HIS A 165 3.98 19.62 6.80
C HIS A 165 5.14 20.56 6.44
N PRO A 166 6.33 20.03 6.08
CA PRO A 166 7.50 20.85 5.80
C PRO A 166 7.28 21.89 4.70
N GLU A 167 6.44 21.58 3.72
CA GLU A 167 6.09 22.44 2.60
C GLU A 167 5.34 23.72 3.01
N MET A 168 4.74 23.75 4.20
CA MET A 168 4.07 24.93 4.75
C MET A 168 5.03 25.91 5.45
N GLY A 169 6.32 25.59 5.54
CA GLY A 169 7.31 26.41 6.25
C GLY A 169 7.20 26.29 7.78
N THR A 170 6.61 25.21 8.28
CA THR A 170 6.46 24.93 9.71
C THR A 170 7.82 24.81 10.41
N ASN A 171 7.90 25.29 11.66
CA ASN A 171 9.13 25.23 12.44
C ASN A 171 9.47 23.79 12.87
N MET A 172 10.59 23.25 12.36
CA MET A 172 11.08 21.90 12.67
C MET A 172 12.10 21.85 13.81
N ASP A 173 12.53 22.99 14.35
CA ASP A 173 13.51 23.02 15.45
C ASP A 173 12.94 22.41 16.74
N VAL A 174 11.62 22.48 16.90
CA VAL A 174 10.90 22.07 18.12
C VAL A 174 10.54 20.58 18.17
N VAL A 175 10.70 19.83 17.07
CA VAL A 175 10.37 18.39 17.01
C VAL A 175 11.59 17.50 17.27
N ASP A 176 11.39 16.26 17.70
CA ASP A 176 12.45 15.24 17.80
C ASP A 176 12.49 14.34 16.55
N GLY A 177 11.35 14.20 15.86
CA GLY A 177 11.23 13.55 14.56
C GLY A 177 10.00 14.02 13.81
N LEU A 178 9.69 13.42 12.65
CA LEU A 178 8.48 13.70 11.89
C LEU A 178 7.86 12.41 11.37
N LEU A 179 6.54 12.31 11.51
CA LEU A 179 5.71 11.32 10.85
C LEU A 179 5.28 11.85 9.49
N ASN A 180 5.65 11.16 8.41
CA ASN A 180 4.99 11.42 7.12
C ASN A 180 3.73 10.57 7.05
N TRP A 181 2.57 11.19 6.90
CA TRP A 181 1.29 10.49 6.70
C TRP A 181 1.11 10.00 5.26
N MET A 182 1.73 10.67 4.29
CA MET A 182 1.49 10.46 2.88
C MET A 182 2.17 9.18 2.38
N ALA A 183 1.46 8.06 2.56
CA ALA A 183 1.92 6.72 2.20
C ALA A 183 1.69 6.37 0.73
N TRP A 184 1.04 7.24 -0.05
CA TRP A 184 0.60 6.98 -1.43
C TRP A 184 1.08 8.05 -2.41
N PRO A 185 1.23 7.70 -3.70
CA PRO A 185 1.43 8.69 -4.76
C PRO A 185 0.28 9.71 -4.78
N ASN A 186 0.61 10.99 -4.90
CA ASN A 186 -0.35 12.08 -4.74
C ASN A 186 0.02 13.30 -5.60
N ASN A 187 -0.79 14.36 -5.57
CA ASN A 187 -0.55 15.60 -6.32
C ASN A 187 0.04 16.76 -5.49
N GLY A 188 0.50 16.48 -4.26
CA GLY A 188 0.99 17.47 -3.29
C GLY A 188 -0.08 18.20 -2.48
N ASN A 189 -1.36 17.84 -2.64
CA ASN A 189 -2.48 18.45 -1.91
C ASN A 189 -3.41 17.37 -1.33
N ASN A 190 -2.83 16.24 -0.89
CA ASN A 190 -3.59 15.11 -0.34
C ASN A 190 -4.72 14.61 -1.26
N LYS A 191 -4.42 14.48 -2.56
CA LYS A 191 -5.32 13.92 -3.59
C LYS A 191 -4.51 13.13 -4.62
N ALA A 192 -5.18 12.23 -5.34
CA ALA A 192 -4.58 11.41 -6.38
C ALA A 192 -3.75 12.26 -7.38
N PRO A 193 -2.71 11.67 -7.99
CA PRO A 193 -1.93 12.35 -9.01
C PRO A 193 -2.79 12.94 -10.13
N GLN A 194 -2.40 14.11 -10.62
CA GLN A 194 -3.04 14.78 -11.75
C GLN A 194 -1.99 15.07 -12.83
N PRO A 195 -2.38 15.28 -14.10
CA PRO A 195 -1.44 15.71 -15.13
C PRO A 195 -0.61 16.92 -14.67
N GLY A 196 0.72 16.78 -14.65
CA GLY A 196 1.66 17.81 -14.21
C GLY A 196 1.88 17.90 -12.69
N ARG A 197 1.17 17.12 -11.86
CA ARG A 197 1.35 17.04 -10.40
C ARG A 197 1.31 15.59 -9.94
N ASN A 198 2.49 14.97 -9.85
CA ASN A 198 2.67 13.61 -9.39
C ASN A 198 3.89 13.56 -8.46
N ILE A 199 3.64 13.31 -7.18
CA ILE A 199 4.60 13.20 -6.10
C ILE A 199 4.57 11.74 -5.65
N SER A 200 5.70 11.04 -5.80
CA SER A 200 5.84 9.68 -5.29
C SER A 200 6.00 9.69 -3.77
N VAL A 201 5.84 8.52 -3.13
CA VAL A 201 6.09 8.37 -1.69
C VAL A 201 7.54 8.76 -1.36
N GLN A 202 8.49 8.40 -2.23
CA GLN A 202 9.91 8.69 -2.08
C GLN A 202 10.23 10.19 -2.19
N ASP A 203 9.55 10.92 -3.07
CA ASP A 203 9.68 12.39 -3.13
C ASP A 203 9.24 13.02 -1.80
N GLY A 204 8.18 12.49 -1.19
CA GLY A 204 7.72 12.85 0.16
C GLY A 204 8.74 12.51 1.24
N ASP A 205 9.30 11.29 1.22
CA ASP A 205 10.35 10.86 2.14
C ASP A 205 11.56 11.82 2.08
N GLU A 206 12.02 12.17 0.87
CA GLU A 206 13.14 13.08 0.67
C GLU A 206 12.85 14.50 1.20
N ALA A 207 11.61 14.98 1.06
CA ALA A 207 11.19 16.27 1.60
C ALA A 207 11.25 16.28 3.14
N TYR A 208 10.71 15.24 3.78
CA TYR A 208 10.71 15.10 5.24
C TYR A 208 12.14 14.93 5.78
N ILE A 209 12.94 14.04 5.20
CA ILE A 209 14.33 13.81 5.61
C ILE A 209 15.17 15.08 5.49
N ARG A 210 14.95 15.88 4.43
CA ARG A 210 15.63 17.18 4.27
C ARG A 210 15.22 18.16 5.35
N ALA A 211 13.92 18.26 5.66
CA ALA A 211 13.40 19.15 6.68
C ALA A 211 13.87 18.78 8.10
N LEU A 212 14.05 17.49 8.37
CA LEU A 212 14.52 16.96 9.64
C LEU A 212 15.99 17.27 9.93
N ASN A 213 16.81 17.54 8.90
CA ASN A 213 18.23 17.89 9.04
C ASN A 213 19.01 16.97 10.02
N GLY A 214 18.80 15.66 9.90
CA GLY A 214 19.45 14.63 10.73
C GLY A 214 18.67 14.17 11.97
N LYS A 215 17.46 14.72 12.22
CA LYS A 215 16.50 14.17 13.18
C LYS A 215 15.78 12.93 12.63
N ASP A 216 15.10 12.20 13.51
CA ASP A 216 14.48 10.91 13.17
C ASP A 216 13.27 11.05 12.25
N TYR A 217 13.16 10.11 11.32
CA TYR A 217 12.05 10.01 10.37
C TYR A 217 11.17 8.80 10.70
N VAL A 218 9.86 9.01 10.80
CA VAL A 218 8.86 7.94 10.87
C VAL A 218 8.29 7.76 9.46
N ALA A 219 8.75 6.71 8.78
CA ALA A 219 8.41 6.45 7.39
C ALA A 219 7.04 5.75 7.28
N PRO A 220 6.12 6.22 6.42
CA PRO A 220 4.82 5.59 6.26
C PRO A 220 4.91 4.33 5.42
N ALA A 221 4.06 3.36 5.75
CA ALA A 221 3.73 2.23 4.88
C ALA A 221 2.22 2.06 4.84
N SER A 222 1.63 1.97 3.64
CA SER A 222 0.22 1.63 3.49
C SER A 222 -0.02 0.87 2.19
N PRO A 223 -0.93 -0.13 2.16
CA PRO A 223 -1.20 -0.86 0.94
C PRO A 223 -2.14 -0.12 -0.02
N TRP A 224 -3.12 0.62 0.50
CA TRP A 224 -4.26 1.14 -0.28
C TRP A 224 -4.85 2.37 0.37
N PHE A 225 -5.72 3.11 -0.31
CA PHE A 225 -6.57 4.14 0.28
C PHE A 225 -7.80 4.34 -0.60
N PHE A 226 -8.98 4.28 0.01
CA PHE A 226 -10.24 4.59 -0.65
C PHE A 226 -11.29 4.99 0.37
N THR A 227 -12.07 6.04 0.06
CA THR A 227 -13.19 6.47 0.91
C THR A 227 -14.37 6.94 0.07
N HIS A 228 -15.59 6.71 0.56
CA HIS A 228 -16.83 6.94 -0.21
C HIS A 228 -18.03 7.27 0.69
N PHE A 229 -17.83 8.23 1.58
CA PHE A 229 -18.87 8.79 2.44
C PHE A 229 -19.70 9.83 1.70
N GLY A 230 -21.00 9.55 1.52
CA GLY A 230 -21.98 10.45 0.92
C GLY A 230 -22.69 11.36 1.93
N PRO A 231 -23.89 11.89 1.61
CA PRO A 231 -24.67 12.76 2.49
C PRO A 231 -25.29 12.05 3.70
N GLU A 232 -25.17 10.72 3.80
CA GLU A 232 -25.64 9.95 4.95
C GLU A 232 -24.81 10.17 6.23
N VAL A 233 -23.63 10.81 6.11
CA VAL A 233 -22.80 11.22 7.24
C VAL A 233 -22.47 12.72 7.18
N PRO A 234 -22.19 13.38 8.31
CA PRO A 234 -21.85 14.81 8.33
C PRO A 234 -20.43 15.14 7.86
N TYR A 235 -19.59 14.13 7.60
CA TYR A 235 -18.18 14.25 7.23
C TYR A 235 -17.90 13.61 5.86
N SER A 236 -18.70 13.96 4.86
CA SER A 236 -18.63 13.36 3.52
C SER A 236 -17.23 13.48 2.88
N LYS A 237 -16.82 12.43 2.18
CA LYS A 237 -15.46 12.19 1.68
C LYS A 237 -15.54 11.23 0.47
N ASN A 238 -14.91 11.54 -0.67
CA ASN A 238 -15.00 10.67 -1.84
C ASN A 238 -13.77 10.71 -2.77
N TRP A 239 -12.75 9.88 -2.51
CA TRP A 239 -11.55 9.76 -3.35
C TRP A 239 -10.79 8.45 -3.11
N VAL A 240 -9.81 8.20 -3.99
CA VAL A 240 -8.92 7.03 -3.97
C VAL A 240 -7.50 7.48 -4.31
N PHE A 241 -6.48 6.82 -3.75
CA PHE A 241 -5.09 6.98 -4.19
C PHE A 241 -4.60 5.74 -4.95
N PRO A 242 -3.57 5.87 -5.82
CA PRO A 242 -2.92 4.71 -6.41
C PRO A 242 -2.37 3.77 -5.33
N GLY A 243 -2.82 2.51 -5.33
CA GLY A 243 -2.37 1.48 -4.40
C GLY A 243 -1.75 0.25 -5.08
N ASP A 244 -2.17 -0.11 -6.30
CA ASP A 244 -1.68 -1.19 -7.17
C ASP A 244 -0.69 -2.18 -6.52
N LEU A 245 0.61 -2.13 -6.85
CA LEU A 245 1.70 -2.92 -6.25
C LEU A 245 2.46 -2.17 -5.13
N LEU A 246 1.91 -1.05 -4.65
CA LEU A 246 2.56 -0.14 -3.71
C LEU A 246 3.02 -0.86 -2.44
N TRP A 247 2.22 -1.77 -1.89
CA TRP A 247 2.58 -2.48 -0.66
C TRP A 247 3.91 -3.25 -0.79
N TYR A 248 4.08 -4.01 -1.88
CA TYR A 248 5.32 -4.74 -2.17
C TYR A 248 6.49 -3.80 -2.44
N ASP A 249 6.28 -2.81 -3.31
CA ASP A 249 7.32 -1.86 -3.67
C ASP A 249 7.80 -1.06 -2.45
N ARG A 250 6.86 -0.65 -1.60
CA ARG A 250 7.13 0.15 -0.41
C ARG A 250 7.93 -0.62 0.62
N TRP A 251 7.60 -1.88 0.90
CA TRP A 251 8.38 -2.69 1.83
C TRP A 251 9.83 -2.87 1.36
N ASN A 252 10.06 -3.09 0.06
CA ASN A 252 11.42 -3.16 -0.49
C ASN A 252 12.17 -1.81 -0.37
N GLN A 253 11.48 -0.69 -0.59
CA GLN A 253 12.06 0.65 -0.39
C GLN A 253 12.42 0.91 1.08
N LEU A 254 11.58 0.48 2.02
CA LEU A 254 11.81 0.64 3.45
C LEU A 254 13.00 -0.20 3.94
N LEU A 255 13.18 -1.42 3.42
CA LEU A 255 14.38 -2.22 3.68
C LEU A 255 15.65 -1.54 3.15
N ALA A 256 15.60 -0.94 1.97
CA ALA A 256 16.72 -0.21 1.38
C ALA A 256 17.04 1.09 2.13
N MET A 257 16.01 1.82 2.57
CA MET A 257 16.15 3.07 3.31
C MET A 257 16.62 2.85 4.74
N GLY A 258 16.08 1.83 5.42
CA GLY A 258 16.39 1.51 6.80
C GLY A 258 16.18 2.66 7.80
N PRO A 259 15.02 3.36 7.79
CA PRO A 259 14.72 4.39 8.77
C PRO A 259 14.75 3.83 10.20
N ARG A 260 14.75 4.70 11.21
CA ARG A 260 14.64 4.28 12.61
C ARG A 260 13.22 3.81 12.94
N PHE A 261 12.21 4.47 12.38
CA PHE A 261 10.82 4.17 12.64
C PHE A 261 10.05 3.98 11.34
N ILE A 262 9.17 2.98 11.32
CA ILE A 262 8.14 2.79 10.31
C ILE A 262 6.79 2.88 11.00
N GLU A 263 5.82 3.56 10.41
CA GLU A 263 4.43 3.50 10.85
C GLU A 263 3.55 2.97 9.72
N ILE A 264 2.86 1.86 10.00
CA ILE A 264 1.84 1.31 9.10
C ILE A 264 0.56 2.13 9.28
N VAL A 265 0.09 2.70 8.17
CA VAL A 265 -1.11 3.52 8.07
C VAL A 265 -2.14 2.69 7.30
N THR A 266 -3.02 1.91 7.95
CA THR A 266 -3.28 1.83 9.40
C THR A 266 -3.62 0.40 9.84
N TRP A 267 -3.85 0.18 11.14
CA TRP A 267 -4.37 -1.08 11.66
C TRP A 267 -5.88 -1.23 11.38
N ASN A 268 -6.71 -0.23 11.71
CA ASN A 268 -8.18 -0.37 11.74
C ASN A 268 -8.93 0.83 11.13
N ASP A 269 -8.34 1.61 10.23
CA ASP A 269 -9.11 2.67 9.56
C ASP A 269 -9.88 2.10 8.36
N TYR A 270 -11.05 1.55 8.67
CA TYR A 270 -11.92 0.91 7.68
C TYR A 270 -12.57 1.93 6.72
N GLY A 271 -12.90 3.13 7.22
CA GLY A 271 -13.52 4.20 6.44
C GLY A 271 -12.66 4.77 5.32
N GLU A 272 -11.35 4.65 5.44
CA GLU A 272 -10.38 5.05 4.41
C GLU A 272 -9.70 3.84 3.73
N ALA A 273 -10.19 2.62 3.99
CA ALA A 273 -9.85 1.38 3.30
C ALA A 273 -8.34 1.02 3.30
N HIS A 274 -7.60 1.54 4.28
CA HIS A 274 -6.15 1.33 4.38
C HIS A 274 -5.73 0.54 5.62
N TYR A 275 -6.71 -0.08 6.28
CA TYR A 275 -6.49 -1.05 7.34
C TYR A 275 -5.73 -2.28 6.83
N ILE A 276 -4.90 -2.86 7.70
CA ILE A 276 -4.35 -4.22 7.54
C ILE A 276 -4.83 -5.17 8.63
N GLY A 277 -5.47 -4.66 9.68
CA GLY A 277 -6.05 -5.45 10.76
C GLY A 277 -7.31 -6.17 10.30
N PRO A 278 -7.77 -7.17 11.07
CA PRO A 278 -8.92 -7.99 10.71
C PRO A 278 -10.23 -7.19 10.76
N LEU A 279 -11.19 -7.51 9.91
CA LEU A 279 -12.57 -7.05 9.97
C LEU A 279 -13.26 -7.49 11.27
N SER A 280 -12.84 -8.63 11.83
CA SER A 280 -13.35 -9.13 13.11
C SER A 280 -12.85 -8.36 14.33
N SER A 281 -12.01 -7.33 14.18
CA SER A 281 -11.61 -6.48 15.30
C SER A 281 -12.82 -5.62 15.73
N PRO A 282 -13.24 -5.62 17.01
CA PRO A 282 -14.43 -4.90 17.44
C PRO A 282 -14.35 -3.40 17.17
N HIS A 283 -15.35 -2.87 16.45
CA HIS A 283 -15.51 -1.45 16.16
C HIS A 283 -16.97 -1.11 15.85
N THR A 284 -17.31 0.18 15.92
CA THR A 284 -18.59 0.73 15.50
C THR A 284 -18.54 1.16 14.04
N ASP A 285 -19.69 1.06 13.36
CA ASP A 285 -19.83 1.46 11.96
C ASP A 285 -19.95 2.99 11.80
N ASP A 286 -18.93 3.62 11.24
CA ASP A 286 -18.91 5.03 10.86
C ASP A 286 -19.59 5.32 9.51
N GLY A 287 -20.17 4.29 8.88
CA GLY A 287 -20.80 4.34 7.56
C GLY A 287 -20.02 3.58 6.49
N CYS A 288 -18.82 3.09 6.79
CA CYS A 288 -17.94 2.42 5.83
C CYS A 288 -18.33 1.00 5.46
N SER A 289 -19.20 0.35 6.25
CA SER A 289 -19.60 -1.04 6.03
C SER A 289 -20.14 -1.34 4.63
N LYS A 290 -20.63 -0.32 3.91
CA LYS A 290 -21.07 -0.40 2.51
C LYS A 290 -19.97 -0.85 1.54
N TRP A 291 -18.71 -0.47 1.79
CA TRP A 291 -17.55 -0.86 0.98
C TRP A 291 -16.56 -1.75 1.71
N VAL A 292 -16.71 -1.92 3.02
CA VAL A 292 -15.81 -2.74 3.86
C VAL A 292 -16.34 -4.17 4.05
N ASN A 293 -17.66 -4.39 4.05
CA ASN A 293 -18.20 -5.73 4.20
C ASN A 293 -17.66 -6.66 3.10
N ASP A 294 -17.18 -7.84 3.49
CA ASP A 294 -16.57 -8.84 2.62
C ASP A 294 -15.25 -8.43 1.95
N MET A 295 -14.50 -7.47 2.51
CA MET A 295 -13.18 -7.02 2.02
C MET A 295 -12.05 -7.26 3.03
N PRO A 296 -11.68 -8.51 3.33
CA PRO A 296 -10.59 -8.79 4.26
C PRO A 296 -9.25 -8.30 3.68
N HIS A 297 -8.38 -7.77 4.56
CA HIS A 297 -7.04 -7.28 4.21
C HIS A 297 -5.90 -8.07 4.87
N ASP A 298 -6.20 -9.20 5.53
CA ASP A 298 -5.20 -9.99 6.28
C ASP A 298 -4.03 -10.47 5.42
N GLY A 299 -4.24 -10.68 4.12
CA GLY A 299 -3.15 -11.08 3.23
C GLY A 299 -2.02 -10.05 3.18
N TRP A 300 -2.32 -8.75 3.25
CA TRP A 300 -1.29 -7.71 3.32
C TRP A 300 -0.56 -7.70 4.66
N MET A 301 -1.29 -7.98 5.73
CA MET A 301 -0.71 -8.16 7.06
C MET A 301 0.24 -9.36 7.09
N ASP A 302 -0.18 -10.53 6.61
CA ASP A 302 0.64 -11.74 6.53
C ASP A 302 1.88 -11.53 5.64
N MET A 303 1.72 -10.84 4.51
CA MET A 303 2.82 -10.47 3.62
C MET A 303 3.89 -9.64 4.34
N SER A 304 3.49 -8.75 5.26
CA SER A 304 4.40 -7.80 5.92
C SER A 304 5.35 -8.47 6.93
N LYS A 305 4.96 -9.62 7.50
CA LYS A 305 5.69 -10.29 8.59
C LYS A 305 7.18 -10.54 8.31
N PRO A 306 7.58 -11.19 7.18
CA PRO A 306 9.00 -11.39 6.90
C PRO A 306 9.73 -10.07 6.59
N PHE A 307 9.05 -9.06 6.03
CA PHE A 307 9.66 -7.74 5.80
C PHE A 307 9.93 -6.99 7.10
N ILE A 308 9.00 -7.03 8.06
CA ILE A 308 9.19 -6.45 9.39
C ILE A 308 10.38 -7.13 10.09
N ALA A 309 10.47 -8.46 10.02
CA ALA A 309 11.60 -9.20 10.59
C ALA A 309 12.94 -8.79 9.94
N ALA A 310 12.99 -8.71 8.61
CA ALA A 310 14.17 -8.26 7.87
C ALA A 310 14.57 -6.83 8.23
N TYR A 311 13.60 -5.91 8.32
CA TYR A 311 13.81 -4.52 8.70
C TYR A 311 14.43 -4.40 10.08
N LYS A 312 13.88 -5.11 11.07
CA LYS A 312 14.36 -5.08 12.47
C LYS A 312 15.76 -5.66 12.63
N ASP A 313 16.14 -6.60 11.79
CA ASP A 313 17.49 -7.18 11.82
C ASP A 313 18.51 -6.39 10.98
N GLY A 314 18.12 -5.26 10.39
CA GLY A 314 19.04 -4.44 9.61
C GLY A 314 19.20 -4.87 8.14
N ALA A 315 18.44 -5.87 7.69
CA ALA A 315 18.60 -6.44 6.36
C ALA A 315 18.01 -5.52 5.28
N THR A 316 18.58 -5.60 4.08
CA THR A 316 18.13 -4.87 2.89
C THR A 316 17.39 -5.76 1.89
N SER A 317 17.16 -7.02 2.24
CA SER A 317 16.36 -7.99 1.50
C SER A 317 15.57 -8.86 2.48
N VAL A 318 14.38 -9.28 2.06
CA VAL A 318 13.47 -10.15 2.81
C VAL A 318 13.83 -11.64 2.69
N ASP A 319 14.64 -12.02 1.71
CA ASP A 319 14.79 -13.42 1.26
C ASP A 319 15.14 -14.41 2.39
N SER A 320 16.01 -14.01 3.31
CA SER A 320 16.44 -14.86 4.44
C SER A 320 15.40 -14.97 5.57
N TYR A 321 14.31 -14.21 5.50
CA TYR A 321 13.25 -14.15 6.50
C TYR A 321 11.97 -14.86 6.04
N ILE A 322 11.95 -15.36 4.80
CA ILE A 322 10.84 -16.14 4.26
C ILE A 322 10.98 -17.60 4.74
N THR A 323 10.12 -18.00 5.66
CA THR A 323 10.14 -19.35 6.26
C THR A 323 9.06 -20.28 5.71
N GLU A 324 8.09 -19.74 4.98
CA GLU A 324 6.94 -20.44 4.43
C GLU A 324 6.58 -19.85 3.06
N ASP A 325 5.97 -20.67 2.20
CA ASP A 325 5.49 -20.19 0.90
C ASP A 325 4.13 -19.54 1.09
N LEU A 326 4.02 -18.28 0.68
CA LEU A 326 2.80 -17.49 0.69
C LEU A 326 2.61 -16.86 -0.69
N LEU A 327 1.41 -16.95 -1.23
CA LEU A 327 0.95 -16.13 -2.34
C LEU A 327 -0.17 -15.24 -1.80
N VAL A 328 -0.07 -13.94 -2.01
CA VAL A 328 -1.09 -12.95 -1.68
C VAL A 328 -1.60 -12.37 -2.98
N TYR A 329 -2.91 -12.24 -3.11
CA TYR A 329 -3.53 -11.64 -4.28
C TYR A 329 -4.57 -10.61 -3.86
N TRP A 330 -4.76 -9.58 -4.69
CA TRP A 330 -5.81 -8.60 -4.48
C TRP A 330 -6.30 -7.99 -5.78
N TYR A 331 -7.53 -7.50 -5.73
CA TYR A 331 -8.19 -6.83 -6.84
C TYR A 331 -9.41 -6.06 -6.34
N ARG A 332 -9.85 -5.09 -7.14
CA ARG A 332 -11.13 -4.41 -6.90
C ARG A 332 -12.29 -5.34 -7.30
N PRO A 333 -13.45 -5.25 -6.63
CA PRO A 333 -14.59 -6.10 -6.93
C PRO A 333 -15.20 -5.87 -8.31
N THR A 334 -14.90 -4.73 -8.93
CA THR A 334 -15.50 -4.28 -10.20
C THR A 334 -14.45 -3.57 -11.05
N PRO A 335 -14.60 -3.58 -12.40
CA PRO A 335 -13.82 -2.70 -13.26
C PRO A 335 -14.04 -1.22 -12.91
N ARG A 336 -12.99 -0.39 -13.03
CA ARG A 336 -13.05 1.04 -12.67
C ARG A 336 -14.10 1.84 -13.44
N GLU A 337 -14.43 1.37 -14.64
CA GLU A 337 -15.36 2.05 -15.56
C GLU A 337 -16.82 1.62 -15.38
N VAL A 338 -17.12 0.67 -14.49
CA VAL A 338 -18.52 0.31 -14.18
C VAL A 338 -19.32 1.59 -13.90
N ASN A 339 -20.56 1.68 -14.36
CA ASN A 339 -21.38 2.86 -14.13
C ASN A 339 -22.38 2.60 -13.00
N CYS A 340 -22.17 3.28 -11.87
CA CYS A 340 -23.05 3.23 -10.71
C CYS A 340 -23.86 4.50 -10.48
N ASP A 341 -23.79 5.48 -11.39
CA ASP A 341 -24.36 6.82 -11.22
C ASP A 341 -25.84 6.82 -10.81
N ALA A 342 -26.62 5.88 -11.32
CA ALA A 342 -28.06 5.81 -11.05
C ALA A 342 -28.40 5.34 -9.62
N THR A 343 -27.46 4.69 -8.93
CA THR A 343 -27.69 4.05 -7.62
C THR A 343 -26.71 4.50 -6.54
N ASP A 344 -25.65 5.20 -6.92
CA ASP A 344 -24.57 5.59 -6.03
C ASP A 344 -24.96 6.74 -5.08
N THR A 345 -24.41 6.75 -3.87
CA THR A 345 -24.77 7.70 -2.81
C THR A 345 -24.05 9.05 -2.96
N CYS A 346 -22.94 9.10 -3.69
CA CYS A 346 -22.12 10.30 -3.86
C CYS A 346 -22.47 11.12 -5.13
N MET A 347 -23.57 10.77 -5.82
CA MET A 347 -24.04 11.46 -7.02
C MET A 347 -24.89 12.71 -6.74
N VAL A 348 -24.89 13.17 -5.50
CA VAL A 348 -25.65 14.34 -5.02
C VAL A 348 -24.76 15.26 -4.18
N PRO A 349 -25.15 16.53 -3.95
CA PRO A 349 -24.42 17.40 -3.03
C PRO A 349 -24.41 16.83 -1.59
N ALA A 350 -23.30 17.01 -0.89
CA ALA A 350 -23.13 16.64 0.52
C ALA A 350 -22.29 17.69 1.27
N ASN A 351 -22.04 17.49 2.56
CA ASN A 351 -21.17 18.40 3.32
C ASN A 351 -19.76 18.35 2.72
N ASN A 352 -19.19 19.52 2.39
CA ASN A 352 -17.83 19.63 1.88
C ASN A 352 -17.01 20.71 2.59
N ASP A 353 -17.31 21.00 3.86
CA ASP A 353 -16.57 21.98 4.66
C ASP A 353 -15.07 21.63 4.75
N SER A 354 -14.74 20.34 4.66
CA SER A 354 -13.36 19.83 4.65
C SER A 354 -12.66 19.93 3.29
N GLY A 355 -13.40 20.18 2.20
CA GLY A 355 -12.89 20.13 0.83
C GLY A 355 -12.57 18.72 0.31
N ASN A 356 -13.00 17.67 1.03
CA ASN A 356 -12.67 16.27 0.73
C ASN A 356 -13.81 15.50 0.04
N TYR A 357 -14.98 16.10 -0.15
CA TYR A 357 -16.08 15.51 -0.91
C TYR A 357 -16.05 15.94 -2.38
N PHE A 358 -16.02 14.97 -3.28
CA PHE A 358 -16.16 15.17 -4.72
C PHE A 358 -17.46 14.49 -5.15
N MET A 359 -18.44 15.28 -5.58
CA MET A 359 -19.70 14.73 -6.09
C MET A 359 -19.42 13.96 -7.39
N GLY A 360 -19.78 12.68 -7.42
CA GLY A 360 -19.54 11.79 -8.57
C GLY A 360 -18.83 10.49 -8.19
N ARG A 361 -18.26 9.84 -9.20
CA ARG A 361 -17.29 8.75 -9.03
C ARG A 361 -16.09 9.24 -8.20
N PRO A 362 -15.46 8.39 -7.35
CA PRO A 362 -14.38 8.81 -6.45
C PRO A 362 -13.26 9.56 -7.17
N ASN A 363 -12.85 10.73 -6.66
CA ASN A 363 -11.74 11.47 -7.25
C ASN A 363 -10.47 10.59 -7.30
N GLY A 364 -9.80 10.54 -8.46
CA GLY A 364 -8.60 9.70 -8.65
C GLY A 364 -8.87 8.32 -9.22
N TRP A 365 -10.13 7.93 -9.45
CA TRP A 365 -10.50 6.63 -10.01
C TRP A 365 -9.78 6.29 -11.32
N GLU A 366 -9.44 7.29 -12.14
CA GLU A 366 -8.72 7.13 -13.42
C GLU A 366 -7.30 6.59 -13.26
N THR A 367 -6.73 6.78 -12.07
CA THR A 367 -5.36 6.33 -11.74
C THR A 367 -5.32 4.85 -11.39
N MET A 368 -6.47 4.22 -11.14
CA MET A 368 -6.55 2.83 -10.70
C MET A 368 -6.49 1.89 -11.90
N GLN A 369 -5.71 0.82 -11.80
CA GLN A 369 -5.59 -0.18 -12.86
C GLN A 369 -6.68 -1.26 -12.72
N ASP A 370 -7.22 -1.72 -13.85
CA ASP A 370 -8.07 -2.92 -13.92
C ASP A 370 -7.15 -4.16 -14.03
N ALA A 371 -6.56 -4.54 -12.89
CA ALA A 371 -5.66 -5.67 -12.78
C ALA A 371 -5.95 -6.53 -11.54
N VAL A 372 -5.54 -7.79 -11.62
CA VAL A 372 -5.36 -8.71 -10.48
C VAL A 372 -3.89 -8.71 -10.13
N PHE A 373 -3.58 -8.32 -8.90
CA PHE A 373 -2.21 -8.23 -8.39
C PHE A 373 -1.88 -9.48 -7.59
N VAL A 374 -0.65 -9.97 -7.73
CA VAL A 374 -0.17 -11.15 -7.02
C VAL A 374 1.24 -10.90 -6.51
N VAL A 375 1.47 -11.15 -5.23
CA VAL A 375 2.80 -11.19 -4.62
C VAL A 375 3.04 -12.57 -4.06
N THR A 376 4.20 -13.13 -4.34
CA THR A 376 4.67 -14.37 -3.73
C THR A 376 5.84 -14.09 -2.81
N THR A 377 5.92 -14.78 -1.69
CA THR A 377 7.12 -14.92 -0.87
C THR A 377 7.41 -16.40 -0.77
N LEU A 378 8.47 -16.87 -1.43
CA LEU A 378 8.74 -18.29 -1.63
C LEU A 378 10.10 -18.71 -1.07
N LYS A 379 10.17 -19.90 -0.49
CA LYS A 379 11.44 -20.52 -0.07
C LYS A 379 12.27 -21.03 -1.25
N GLU A 380 11.57 -21.53 -2.25
CA GLU A 380 12.14 -22.14 -3.45
C GLU A 380 11.38 -21.65 -4.68
N PRO A 381 12.01 -21.59 -5.86
CA PRO A 381 11.31 -21.21 -7.08
C PRO A 381 10.05 -22.04 -7.32
N ALA A 382 9.01 -21.40 -7.84
CA ALA A 382 7.75 -22.04 -8.21
C ALA A 382 7.18 -21.42 -9.49
N THR A 383 6.22 -22.09 -10.10
CA THR A 383 5.42 -21.53 -11.19
C THR A 383 4.09 -21.08 -10.63
N VAL A 384 3.78 -19.79 -10.81
CA VAL A 384 2.52 -19.14 -10.44
C VAL A 384 1.58 -19.23 -11.63
N THR A 385 0.36 -19.69 -11.43
CA THR A 385 -0.71 -19.61 -12.43
C THR A 385 -1.85 -18.79 -11.88
N VAL A 386 -2.30 -17.80 -12.65
CA VAL A 386 -3.43 -16.94 -12.32
C VAL A 386 -4.46 -17.09 -13.43
N ASN A 387 -5.71 -17.38 -13.07
CA ASN A 387 -6.85 -17.34 -13.97
C ASN A 387 -7.82 -16.25 -13.51
N SER A 388 -7.91 -15.18 -14.30
CA SER A 388 -8.73 -14.00 -14.03
C SER A 388 -9.89 -13.96 -15.01
N GLY A 389 -11.07 -14.41 -14.58
CA GLY A 389 -12.28 -14.44 -15.44
C GLY A 389 -12.15 -15.28 -16.72
N GLY A 390 -11.26 -16.28 -16.75
CA GLY A 390 -10.92 -17.08 -17.93
C GLY A 390 -9.60 -16.67 -18.62
N ASN A 391 -9.00 -15.53 -18.24
CA ASN A 391 -7.68 -15.11 -18.72
C ASN A 391 -6.59 -15.80 -17.90
N VAL A 392 -5.84 -16.71 -18.51
CA VAL A 392 -4.79 -17.49 -17.84
C VAL A 392 -3.40 -16.93 -18.15
N GLU A 393 -2.66 -16.57 -17.10
CA GLU A 393 -1.27 -16.15 -17.17
C GLU A 393 -0.40 -17.05 -16.28
N VAL A 394 0.82 -17.36 -16.74
CA VAL A 394 1.76 -18.27 -16.06
C VAL A 394 3.12 -17.60 -15.91
N PHE A 395 3.59 -17.52 -14.66
CA PHE A 395 4.84 -16.87 -14.31
C PHE A 395 5.81 -17.84 -13.64
N ASP A 396 7.11 -17.67 -13.91
CA ASP A 396 8.15 -18.28 -13.08
C ASP A 396 8.51 -17.32 -11.94
N ALA A 397 8.23 -17.73 -10.70
CA ALA A 397 8.59 -16.99 -9.50
C ALA A 397 9.88 -17.58 -8.89
N PRO A 398 10.95 -16.79 -8.69
CA PRO A 398 12.13 -17.24 -7.96
C PRO A 398 11.83 -17.46 -6.47
N ALA A 399 12.79 -18.05 -5.74
CA ALA A 399 12.80 -17.90 -4.28
C ALA A 399 12.96 -16.42 -3.92
N GLY A 400 12.42 -16.01 -2.77
CA GLY A 400 12.33 -14.61 -2.38
C GLY A 400 10.93 -14.03 -2.58
N ALA A 401 10.83 -12.71 -2.55
CA ALA A 401 9.57 -12.00 -2.79
C ALA A 401 9.47 -11.50 -4.24
N SER A 402 8.36 -11.78 -4.94
CA SER A 402 8.14 -11.37 -6.33
C SER A 402 6.70 -10.90 -6.55
N ALA A 403 6.52 -9.85 -7.35
CA ALA A 403 5.23 -9.30 -7.72
C ALA A 403 4.89 -9.55 -9.20
N PHE A 404 3.60 -9.77 -9.47
CA PHE A 404 3.01 -10.02 -10.79
C PHE A 404 1.69 -9.28 -10.91
N GLN A 405 1.28 -9.01 -12.14
CA GLN A 405 -0.04 -8.44 -12.45
C GLN A 405 -0.63 -9.13 -13.67
N VAL A 406 -1.95 -9.31 -13.66
CA VAL A 406 -2.73 -9.94 -14.74
C VAL A 406 -3.90 -9.01 -15.08
N PRO A 407 -4.27 -8.86 -16.37
CA PRO A 407 -5.47 -8.12 -16.73
C PRO A 407 -6.71 -8.61 -15.96
N MET A 408 -7.50 -7.67 -15.45
CA MET A 408 -8.74 -7.98 -14.75
C MET A 408 -9.77 -8.60 -15.72
N GLY A 409 -10.26 -9.79 -15.38
CA GLY A 409 -11.35 -10.46 -16.06
C GLY A 409 -12.54 -10.61 -15.12
N VAL A 410 -13.74 -10.28 -15.62
CA VAL A 410 -15.00 -10.46 -14.89
C VAL A 410 -15.26 -11.96 -14.67
N GLY A 411 -15.71 -12.33 -13.48
CA GLY A 411 -16.02 -13.68 -13.06
C GLY A 411 -15.11 -14.16 -11.92
N SER A 412 -14.94 -15.47 -11.83
CA SER A 412 -14.13 -16.10 -10.79
C SER A 412 -12.64 -15.85 -10.99
N GLN A 413 -11.92 -15.76 -9.88
CA GLN A 413 -10.46 -15.59 -9.85
C GLN A 413 -9.85 -16.82 -9.21
N ALA A 414 -8.85 -17.43 -9.84
CA ALA A 414 -8.22 -18.64 -9.32
C ALA A 414 -6.70 -18.58 -9.42
N PHE A 415 -6.03 -19.18 -8.43
CA PHE A 415 -4.60 -19.03 -8.22
C PHE A 415 -3.99 -20.39 -7.88
N SER A 416 -2.76 -20.64 -8.35
CA SER A 416 -2.00 -21.81 -7.91
C SER A 416 -0.50 -21.58 -7.93
N LEU A 417 0.17 -22.29 -7.03
CA LEU A 417 1.62 -22.49 -7.02
C LEU A 417 1.92 -23.93 -7.42
N SER A 418 2.89 -24.12 -8.30
CA SER A 418 3.36 -25.44 -8.71
C SER A 418 4.88 -25.54 -8.71
N ARG A 419 5.40 -26.73 -8.41
CA ARG A 419 6.83 -27.06 -8.50
C ARG A 419 6.99 -28.41 -9.20
N ASN A 420 7.92 -28.49 -10.15
CA ASN A 420 8.18 -29.72 -10.92
C ASN A 420 6.91 -30.32 -11.55
N GLY A 421 6.02 -29.45 -12.06
CA GLY A 421 4.74 -29.86 -12.68
C GLY A 421 3.68 -30.36 -11.70
N ARG A 422 3.89 -30.24 -10.38
CA ARG A 422 2.90 -30.58 -9.35
C ARG A 422 2.39 -29.33 -8.66
N VAL A 423 1.09 -29.17 -8.60
CA VAL A 423 0.43 -28.12 -7.82
C VAL A 423 0.67 -28.39 -6.33
N ILE A 424 1.24 -27.41 -5.63
CA ILE A 424 1.50 -27.46 -4.18
C ILE A 424 0.47 -26.69 -3.36
N GLN A 425 -0.10 -25.63 -3.95
CA GLN A 425 -1.19 -24.84 -3.38
C GLN A 425 -2.07 -24.38 -4.54
N SER A 426 -3.39 -24.35 -4.33
CA SER A 426 -4.36 -23.84 -5.30
C SER A 426 -5.64 -23.47 -4.57
N ASP A 427 -6.27 -22.38 -4.98
CA ASP A 427 -7.62 -22.07 -4.56
C ASP A 427 -8.33 -21.15 -5.57
N ILE A 428 -9.64 -21.01 -5.40
CA ILE A 428 -10.49 -20.06 -6.09
C ILE A 428 -10.91 -19.01 -5.08
N SER A 429 -10.71 -17.73 -5.42
CA SER A 429 -11.08 -16.63 -4.55
C SER A 429 -12.57 -16.62 -4.21
N LEU A 430 -12.89 -16.23 -2.98
CA LEU A 430 -14.26 -16.20 -2.46
C LEU A 430 -15.11 -15.09 -3.12
N LEU A 431 -14.48 -14.00 -3.57
CA LEU A 431 -15.19 -12.86 -4.17
C LEU A 431 -14.98 -12.82 -5.69
N PRO A 432 -15.99 -13.10 -6.54
CA PRO A 432 -15.84 -12.89 -7.97
C PRO A 432 -15.78 -11.40 -8.31
N ILE A 433 -15.11 -11.07 -9.41
CA ILE A 433 -15.16 -9.73 -10.01
C ILE A 433 -16.45 -9.66 -10.82
N ILE A 434 -17.27 -8.62 -10.62
CA ILE A 434 -18.53 -8.45 -11.33
C ILE A 434 -18.51 -7.20 -12.22
N ASP A 435 -19.27 -7.25 -13.32
CA ASP A 435 -19.62 -6.07 -14.10
C ASP A 435 -20.94 -5.49 -13.56
N GLY A 436 -20.87 -4.83 -12.42
CA GLY A 436 -22.04 -4.29 -11.72
C GLY A 436 -21.65 -3.60 -10.41
N CYS A 437 -22.62 -2.94 -9.78
CA CYS A 437 -22.37 -2.11 -8.59
C CYS A 437 -22.61 -2.90 -7.30
N ILE A 438 -21.55 -3.21 -6.56
CA ILE A 438 -21.68 -3.79 -5.22
C ILE A 438 -22.40 -2.78 -4.33
N CYS A 439 -23.52 -3.19 -3.74
CA CYS A 439 -24.40 -2.33 -2.96
C CYS A 439 -24.85 -1.05 -3.68
N GLY A 440 -24.87 -1.06 -5.02
CA GLY A 440 -25.28 0.11 -5.80
C GLY A 440 -24.27 1.26 -5.79
N ILE A 441 -23.07 1.07 -5.23
CA ILE A 441 -22.04 2.12 -5.11
C ILE A 441 -20.77 1.81 -5.91
N TYR A 442 -19.97 2.83 -6.14
CA TYR A 442 -18.58 2.72 -6.55
C TYR A 442 -17.75 2.17 -5.40
N ASN A 443 -17.32 0.91 -5.48
CA ASN A 443 -16.45 0.31 -4.47
C ASN A 443 -15.03 0.09 -5.01
N PHE A 444 -14.08 0.89 -4.51
CA PHE A 444 -12.66 0.77 -4.81
C PHE A 444 -11.84 0.17 -3.66
N ASN A 445 -12.49 -0.33 -2.60
CA ASN A 445 -11.87 -1.13 -1.56
C ASN A 445 -11.56 -2.52 -2.15
N PRO A 446 -10.30 -3.00 -2.10
CA PRO A 446 -9.95 -4.26 -2.72
C PRO A 446 -10.28 -5.44 -1.82
N TYR A 447 -10.55 -6.57 -2.46
CA TYR A 447 -10.53 -7.86 -1.79
C TYR A 447 -9.11 -8.38 -1.77
N VAL A 448 -8.62 -8.85 -0.61
CA VAL A 448 -7.30 -9.47 -0.46
C VAL A 448 -7.46 -10.92 -0.01
N GLY A 449 -6.81 -11.84 -0.72
CA GLY A 449 -6.78 -13.25 -0.36
C GLY A 449 -5.38 -13.83 -0.42
N THR A 450 -5.25 -15.09 0.01
CA THR A 450 -3.96 -15.77 0.20
C THR A 450 -4.01 -17.22 -0.28
N LEU A 451 -2.83 -17.77 -0.61
CA LEU A 451 -2.55 -19.20 -0.61
C LEU A 451 -1.39 -19.47 0.36
N PRO A 452 -1.55 -20.40 1.33
CA PRO A 452 -2.79 -21.11 1.64
C PRO A 452 -3.89 -20.13 2.08
N PRO A 453 -5.18 -20.49 1.87
CA PRO A 453 -6.29 -19.60 2.20
C PRO A 453 -6.34 -19.26 3.69
N SER A 454 -6.41 -17.96 4.00
CA SER A 454 -6.64 -17.48 5.35
C SER A 454 -8.06 -17.83 5.82
N PRO A 455 -8.29 -17.98 7.15
CA PRO A 455 -9.63 -18.12 7.70
C PRO A 455 -10.55 -16.98 7.24
N ILE A 456 -11.85 -17.27 7.13
CA ILE A 456 -12.84 -16.24 6.79
C ILE A 456 -12.84 -15.19 7.90
N ASP A 457 -12.60 -13.95 7.49
CA ASP A 457 -12.65 -12.75 8.31
C ASP A 457 -13.86 -11.91 7.90
N SER A 458 -14.54 -11.32 8.87
CA SER A 458 -15.85 -10.71 8.67
C SER A 458 -16.15 -9.65 9.71
N LEU A 459 -16.87 -8.61 9.29
CA LEU A 459 -17.37 -7.58 10.20
C LEU A 459 -18.32 -8.17 11.23
N GLU A 460 -18.22 -7.67 12.46
CA GLU A 460 -19.19 -7.94 13.52
C GLU A 460 -20.52 -7.20 13.28
N ASN A 461 -21.58 -7.60 13.97
CA ASN A 461 -22.92 -7.03 13.77
C ASN A 461 -22.97 -5.50 13.99
N GLU A 462 -22.23 -4.98 14.98
CA GLU A 462 -22.21 -3.53 15.26
C GLU A 462 -21.46 -2.74 14.17
N ALA A 463 -20.50 -3.37 13.51
CA ALA A 463 -19.77 -2.83 12.37
C ALA A 463 -20.59 -2.89 11.05
N LEU A 464 -21.81 -3.44 11.07
CA LEU A 464 -22.73 -3.50 9.93
C LEU A 464 -23.96 -2.61 10.11
N PHE A 465 -24.05 -1.89 11.24
CA PHE A 465 -25.27 -1.18 11.65
C PHE A 465 -25.74 -0.13 10.63
N SER A 466 -24.80 0.53 9.96
CA SER A 466 -25.03 1.61 9.00
C SER A 466 -25.05 1.15 7.55
N LEU A 467 -24.92 -0.15 7.27
CA LEU A 467 -24.70 -0.67 5.91
C LEU A 467 -25.80 -0.25 4.93
N THR A 468 -27.06 -0.22 5.36
CA THR A 468 -28.17 0.15 4.46
C THR A 468 -28.50 1.64 4.49
N MET A 469 -27.85 2.44 5.35
CA MET A 469 -28.15 3.87 5.46
C MET A 469 -27.63 4.62 4.23
N GLY A 470 -28.50 5.39 3.56
CA GLY A 470 -28.13 6.16 2.38
C GLY A 470 -28.13 5.39 1.06
N LEU A 471 -28.05 4.04 1.08
CA LEU A 471 -28.07 3.24 -0.14
C LEU A 471 -29.38 3.43 -0.93
N HIS A 472 -29.29 3.57 -2.25
CA HIS A 472 -30.45 3.65 -3.14
C HIS A 472 -30.94 2.28 -3.65
N VAL A 473 -30.35 1.19 -3.15
CA VAL A 473 -30.72 -0.18 -3.50
C VAL A 473 -31.11 -0.99 -2.26
N THR A 474 -31.93 -2.01 -2.47
CA THR A 474 -32.37 -2.95 -1.41
C THR A 474 -31.70 -4.32 -1.51
N THR A 475 -30.74 -4.48 -2.43
CA THR A 475 -30.06 -5.75 -2.72
C THR A 475 -28.96 -6.09 -1.71
N CYS A 476 -28.51 -5.12 -0.91
CA CYS A 476 -27.52 -5.34 0.13
C CYS A 476 -28.16 -5.56 1.50
N ALA A 477 -27.60 -6.53 2.22
CA ALA A 477 -28.02 -6.91 3.57
C ALA A 477 -26.85 -6.71 4.54
N PRO A 478 -27.11 -6.30 5.80
CA PRO A 478 -26.09 -6.14 6.84
C PRO A 478 -25.65 -7.51 7.37
N THR A 479 -25.11 -8.35 6.49
CA THR A 479 -24.63 -9.69 6.80
C THR A 479 -23.43 -10.04 5.91
N PRO A 480 -22.31 -10.51 6.49
CA PRO A 480 -21.16 -10.98 5.70
C PRO A 480 -21.57 -12.11 4.77
N SER A 481 -21.01 -12.18 3.56
CA SER A 481 -21.38 -13.16 2.54
C SER A 481 -20.26 -14.13 2.16
N LEU A 482 -19.01 -13.82 2.47
CA LEU A 482 -17.86 -14.68 2.14
C LEU A 482 -18.00 -16.10 2.71
N GLY A 483 -17.63 -17.09 1.89
CA GLY A 483 -17.61 -18.51 2.28
C GLY A 483 -18.98 -19.17 2.49
N LYS A 484 -20.09 -18.45 2.30
CA LYS A 484 -21.45 -19.02 2.35
C LYS A 484 -21.78 -19.86 1.11
N THR A 485 -21.10 -19.61 0.01
CA THR A 485 -21.24 -20.36 -1.24
C THR A 485 -19.88 -20.88 -1.68
N THR A 486 -19.88 -22.04 -2.33
CA THR A 486 -18.65 -22.58 -2.95
C THR A 486 -18.32 -21.77 -4.19
N PRO A 487 -17.12 -21.18 -4.30
CA PRO A 487 -16.71 -20.47 -5.50
C PRO A 487 -16.75 -21.39 -6.73
N THR A 488 -17.24 -20.86 -7.85
CA THR A 488 -17.25 -21.60 -9.12
C THR A 488 -15.89 -21.44 -9.80
N PRO A 489 -15.25 -22.51 -10.32
CA PRO A 489 -14.01 -22.38 -11.08
C PRO A 489 -14.18 -21.48 -12.31
N PRO A 490 -13.20 -20.60 -12.62
CA PRO A 490 -13.23 -19.87 -13.89
C PRO A 490 -13.04 -20.82 -15.09
N PRO A 491 -13.46 -20.41 -16.30
CA PRO A 491 -13.25 -21.21 -17.51
C PRO A 491 -11.78 -21.64 -17.66
N GLY A 492 -11.55 -22.92 -17.95
CA GLY A 492 -10.20 -23.48 -18.12
C GLY A 492 -9.45 -23.78 -16.82
N TRP A 493 -10.09 -23.69 -15.65
CA TRP A 493 -9.50 -24.07 -14.37
C TRP A 493 -9.81 -25.53 -13.99
N GLY A 494 -8.79 -26.32 -13.63
CA GLY A 494 -8.95 -27.70 -13.18
C GLY A 494 -8.83 -28.79 -14.26
N ASP A 495 -8.89 -28.42 -15.54
CA ASP A 495 -8.53 -29.30 -16.66
C ASP A 495 -7.02 -29.17 -16.93
N ALA A 496 -6.27 -30.29 -16.87
CA ALA A 496 -4.85 -30.47 -17.19
C ALA A 496 -3.94 -29.22 -17.27
N ALA A 497 -2.88 -29.18 -16.44
CA ALA A 497 -1.88 -28.09 -16.31
C ALA A 497 -1.79 -27.15 -17.55
N PRO A 498 -2.18 -25.87 -17.41
CA PRO A 498 -2.34 -25.00 -18.57
C PRO A 498 -1.00 -24.74 -19.27
N THR A 499 -0.96 -25.00 -20.58
CA THR A 499 0.11 -24.56 -21.47
C THR A 499 -0.06 -23.08 -21.80
N GLY A 500 0.15 -22.20 -20.82
CA GLY A 500 0.20 -20.76 -21.01
C GLY A 500 1.58 -20.28 -21.50
N THR A 501 1.63 -19.12 -22.14
CA THR A 501 2.88 -18.39 -22.45
C THR A 501 3.59 -18.03 -21.15
N ARG A 502 4.86 -18.42 -21.05
CA ARG A 502 5.67 -18.30 -19.82
C ARG A 502 6.35 -16.94 -19.80
N THR A 503 6.02 -16.11 -18.81
CA THR A 503 6.57 -14.75 -18.67
C THR A 503 7.43 -14.66 -17.41
N SER A 504 8.66 -14.16 -17.54
CA SER A 504 9.57 -13.93 -16.40
C SER A 504 9.31 -12.55 -15.78
N PRO A 505 9.53 -12.38 -14.45
CA PRO A 505 9.28 -11.12 -13.76
C PRO A 505 10.26 -10.02 -14.17
N THR A 506 9.77 -8.77 -14.14
CA THR A 506 10.57 -7.56 -14.34
C THR A 506 11.30 -7.18 -13.05
N THR A 507 12.61 -7.41 -12.96
CA THR A 507 13.44 -6.91 -11.86
C THR A 507 13.82 -5.45 -12.10
N THR A 508 13.25 -4.52 -11.33
CA THR A 508 13.61 -3.09 -11.43
C THR A 508 14.58 -2.71 -10.32
N THR A 509 15.88 -2.87 -10.54
CA THR A 509 16.91 -2.36 -9.62
C THR A 509 17.22 -0.90 -9.97
N ARG A 510 16.72 0.06 -9.19
CA ARG A 510 17.04 1.49 -9.34
C ARG A 510 18.28 1.81 -8.49
N THR A 511 19.41 2.07 -9.15
CA THR A 511 20.61 2.62 -8.52
C THR A 511 20.42 4.12 -8.35
N THR A 512 20.37 4.60 -7.11
CA THR A 512 20.30 6.03 -6.77
C THR A 512 21.61 6.74 -7.10
N THR A 513 21.58 7.69 -8.05
CA THR A 513 22.62 8.73 -8.16
C THR A 513 21.95 10.09 -7.95
N LYS A 514 22.30 10.72 -6.83
CA LYS A 514 21.93 12.08 -6.40
C LYS A 514 22.54 13.10 -7.37
N THR A 515 21.77 13.99 -8.01
CA THR A 515 22.09 15.44 -8.13
C THR A 515 21.01 16.28 -8.84
N THR A 516 20.66 17.38 -8.17
CA THR A 516 20.32 18.75 -8.65
C THR A 516 19.48 18.96 -9.93
N THR A 517 18.34 19.62 -9.71
CA THR A 517 17.41 20.21 -10.68
C THR A 517 18.07 21.16 -11.69
N THR A 518 18.02 20.81 -12.98
CA THR A 518 17.75 21.78 -14.06
C THR A 518 16.83 21.15 -15.11
N ASN A 519 15.85 21.94 -15.56
CA ASN A 519 14.75 21.57 -16.46
C ASN A 519 15.24 20.95 -17.78
N ASN A 520 14.90 19.68 -18.04
CA ASN A 520 14.74 19.12 -19.39
C ASN A 520 13.88 17.84 -19.37
N PRO A 521 13.11 17.53 -20.43
CA PRO A 521 12.14 16.43 -20.45
C PRO A 521 12.81 15.04 -20.60
N PRO A 522 12.15 13.95 -20.14
CA PRO A 522 12.76 12.63 -20.02
C PRO A 522 12.76 11.84 -21.34
N ALA A 523 13.87 11.15 -21.62
CA ALA A 523 14.01 10.17 -22.70
C ALA A 523 13.93 8.73 -22.14
N ASN A 524 13.31 7.83 -22.90
CA ASN A 524 13.25 6.37 -22.64
C ASN A 524 13.50 5.61 -23.97
N PRO A 525 13.70 4.27 -23.98
CA PRO A 525 14.97 3.59 -23.79
C PRO A 525 15.47 2.84 -25.05
N THR A 526 16.63 2.19 -24.89
CA THR A 526 17.35 1.25 -25.78
C THR A 526 17.98 1.81 -27.07
N GLY A 527 19.03 2.60 -26.89
CA GLY A 527 20.18 2.67 -27.78
C GLY A 527 21.44 2.66 -26.93
N GLY A 528 22.46 1.87 -27.28
CA GLY A 528 23.76 1.91 -26.59
C GLY A 528 24.25 3.36 -26.45
N ALA A 529 25.00 3.65 -25.38
CA ALA A 529 25.41 4.98 -24.96
C ALA A 529 25.78 5.89 -26.16
N GLY A 530 24.89 6.84 -26.48
CA GLY A 530 25.05 7.80 -27.58
C GLY A 530 24.03 7.71 -28.73
N ASN A 531 23.21 6.66 -28.79
CA ASN A 531 22.22 6.49 -29.87
C ASN A 531 20.82 7.00 -29.49
N VAL A 532 20.26 7.89 -30.30
CA VAL A 532 18.85 8.35 -30.24
C VAL A 532 18.05 7.75 -31.39
N CYS A 533 16.73 7.85 -31.35
CA CYS A 533 15.94 7.55 -32.53
C CYS A 533 16.33 8.49 -33.68
N THR A 534 16.57 7.93 -34.87
CA THR A 534 16.94 8.68 -36.09
C THR A 534 16.00 8.40 -37.26
N ALA A 535 15.04 7.49 -37.09
CA ALA A 535 13.91 7.31 -38.00
C ALA A 535 12.75 6.72 -37.22
N GLY A 536 11.52 7.15 -37.51
CA GLY A 536 10.32 6.61 -36.89
C GLY A 536 9.11 6.76 -37.79
N THR A 537 8.04 6.08 -37.43
CA THR A 537 6.74 6.12 -38.11
C THR A 537 5.63 6.22 -37.07
N GLY A 538 4.42 6.55 -37.49
CA GLY A 538 3.23 6.56 -36.64
C GLY A 538 2.00 6.14 -37.46
N PRO A 539 0.88 5.78 -36.82
CA PRO A 539 -0.32 5.40 -37.54
C PRO A 539 -1.05 6.62 -38.13
N GLY A 540 -1.67 6.47 -39.30
CA GLY A 540 -2.56 7.47 -39.88
C GLY A 540 -1.94 8.87 -40.03
N ASN A 541 -2.53 9.87 -39.39
CA ASN A 541 -2.10 11.26 -39.49
C ASN A 541 -0.78 11.56 -38.73
N TYR A 542 -0.27 10.60 -37.94
CA TYR A 542 1.03 10.69 -37.30
C TYR A 542 2.21 10.36 -38.22
N VAL A 543 1.97 9.70 -39.37
CA VAL A 543 3.06 9.21 -40.25
C VAL A 543 4.06 10.31 -40.57
N GLY A 544 3.59 11.47 -41.03
CA GLY A 544 4.47 12.59 -41.40
C GLY A 544 5.18 13.23 -40.20
N LEU A 545 4.46 13.43 -39.10
CA LEU A 545 4.99 14.04 -37.87
C LEU A 545 6.06 13.17 -37.21
N CYS A 546 5.80 11.86 -37.09
CA CYS A 546 6.76 10.91 -36.55
C CYS A 546 7.96 10.73 -37.47
N ASN A 547 7.76 10.70 -38.79
CA ASN A 547 8.87 10.62 -39.75
C ASN A 547 9.82 11.81 -39.61
N PHE A 548 9.27 13.02 -39.47
CA PHE A 548 10.06 14.23 -39.29
C PHE A 548 10.74 14.28 -37.92
N ALA A 549 9.98 14.14 -36.83
CA ALA A 549 10.48 14.43 -35.50
C ALA A 549 11.44 13.35 -34.97
N CYS A 550 11.14 12.08 -35.26
CA CYS A 550 12.01 10.97 -34.88
C CYS A 550 13.38 11.02 -35.58
N ARG A 551 13.54 11.75 -36.69
CA ARG A 551 14.84 11.94 -37.34
C ARG A 551 15.83 12.74 -36.51
N TYR A 552 15.33 13.58 -35.61
CA TYR A 552 16.12 14.49 -34.77
C TYR A 552 16.13 14.08 -33.30
N GLY A 553 15.75 12.84 -33.00
CA GLY A 553 15.72 12.31 -31.64
C GLY A 553 14.48 12.71 -30.82
N TYR A 554 13.49 13.39 -31.41
CA TYR A 554 12.19 13.64 -30.78
C TYR A 554 11.17 12.59 -31.26
N CYS A 555 11.15 11.44 -30.60
CA CYS A 555 10.28 10.32 -30.97
C CYS A 555 9.47 9.85 -29.76
N PRO A 556 8.38 10.56 -29.41
CA PRO A 556 7.59 10.23 -28.22
C PRO A 556 6.93 8.84 -28.36
N PRO A 557 7.09 7.94 -27.37
CA PRO A 557 6.43 6.64 -27.36
C PRO A 557 4.91 6.82 -27.24
N GLY A 558 4.15 6.02 -27.97
CA GLY A 558 2.69 6.15 -28.09
C GLY A 558 2.30 6.54 -29.52
N PRO A 559 2.34 7.82 -29.91
CA PRO A 559 2.01 8.24 -31.27
C PRO A 559 3.08 7.83 -32.31
N CYS A 560 4.33 7.64 -31.89
CA CYS A 560 5.43 7.24 -32.76
C CYS A 560 6.06 5.89 -32.35
N THR A 561 6.48 5.13 -33.35
CA THR A 561 7.32 3.94 -33.23
C THR A 561 8.68 4.24 -33.87
N CYS A 562 9.76 4.13 -33.10
CA CYS A 562 11.11 4.26 -33.62
C CYS A 562 11.44 3.06 -34.53
N THR A 563 11.94 3.33 -35.73
CA THR A 563 12.31 2.30 -36.72
C THR A 563 13.82 2.21 -36.94
N ALA A 564 14.61 3.19 -36.49
CA ALA A 564 16.07 3.13 -36.48
C ALA A 564 16.69 3.99 -35.38
N TYR A 565 17.78 3.51 -34.79
CA TYR A 565 18.59 4.23 -33.81
C TYR A 565 19.98 4.57 -34.38
N GLY A 566 20.50 5.74 -34.04
CA GLY A 566 21.81 6.21 -34.49
C GLY A 566 22.29 7.45 -33.73
N ALA A 567 23.41 8.03 -34.14
CA ALA A 567 23.95 9.25 -33.54
C ALA A 567 22.95 10.41 -33.67
N ARG A 568 22.90 11.29 -32.65
CA ARG A 568 21.99 12.44 -32.65
C ARG A 568 22.27 13.37 -33.83
N VAL A 569 21.25 13.57 -34.66
CA VAL A 569 21.22 14.61 -35.70
C VAL A 569 20.59 15.86 -35.11
N ALA A 570 21.24 17.03 -35.29
CA ALA A 570 20.67 18.30 -34.87
C ALA A 570 19.40 18.62 -35.68
N ALA A 571 18.35 19.06 -35.00
CA ALA A 571 17.16 19.59 -35.66
C ALA A 571 17.49 20.86 -36.46
N PRO A 572 16.71 21.19 -37.51
CA PRO A 572 16.76 22.52 -38.12
C PRO A 572 16.64 23.63 -37.06
N PRO A 573 17.15 24.84 -37.28
CA PRO A 573 16.96 25.94 -36.33
C PRO A 573 15.48 26.17 -36.00
N SER A 574 15.20 26.52 -34.75
CA SER A 574 13.86 26.94 -34.33
C SER A 574 13.43 28.17 -35.15
N THR A 575 12.19 28.12 -35.64
CA THR A 575 11.53 29.19 -36.39
C THR A 575 10.64 30.05 -35.50
N GLY A 576 10.39 29.61 -34.25
CA GLY A 576 9.50 30.27 -33.31
C GLY A 576 8.02 30.02 -33.58
N VAL A 577 7.68 29.21 -34.58
CA VAL A 577 6.28 28.92 -34.95
C VAL A 577 5.68 27.94 -33.94
N ARG A 578 4.66 28.41 -33.21
CA ARG A 578 3.93 27.59 -32.24
C ARG A 578 2.87 26.74 -32.94
N GLY A 579 3.17 25.46 -33.15
CA GLY A 579 2.22 24.48 -33.68
C GLY A 579 1.33 23.87 -32.59
N VAL A 580 0.05 23.71 -32.90
CA VAL A 580 -0.94 22.96 -32.09
C VAL A 580 -1.70 21.96 -32.98
N PRO A 581 -2.37 20.95 -32.40
CA PRO A 581 -3.19 20.03 -33.17
C PRO A 581 -4.26 20.76 -33.97
N LEU A 582 -4.55 20.27 -35.18
CA LEU A 582 -5.70 20.73 -35.96
C LEU A 582 -7.01 20.48 -35.19
N SER A 583 -8.00 21.37 -35.35
CA SER A 583 -9.31 21.21 -34.70
C SER A 583 -9.92 19.83 -34.99
N GLY A 584 -10.32 19.12 -33.93
CA GLY A 584 -10.84 17.76 -34.01
C GLY A 584 -9.82 16.65 -33.74
N LEU A 585 -8.54 16.98 -33.56
CA LEU A 585 -7.51 16.05 -33.11
C LEU A 585 -7.24 16.20 -31.61
N ASP A 586 -6.95 15.09 -30.92
CA ASP A 586 -6.69 15.08 -29.48
C ASP A 586 -5.27 15.60 -29.12
N ASN A 587 -5.01 15.74 -27.81
CA ASN A 587 -3.77 16.32 -27.31
C ASN A 587 -2.51 15.46 -27.53
N SER A 588 -2.62 14.22 -28.01
CA SER A 588 -1.45 13.40 -28.32
C SER A 588 -0.67 13.88 -29.55
N TYR A 589 -1.27 14.77 -30.37
CA TYR A 589 -0.56 15.51 -31.43
C TYR A 589 0.25 16.72 -30.92
N LEU A 590 0.00 17.21 -29.69
CA LEU A 590 0.49 18.52 -29.25
C LEU A 590 2.02 18.62 -29.25
N GLY A 591 2.71 17.61 -28.71
CA GLY A 591 4.18 17.60 -28.67
C GLY A 591 4.80 17.53 -30.07
N LEU A 592 4.22 16.71 -30.94
CA LEU A 592 4.68 16.54 -32.32
C LEU A 592 4.41 17.78 -33.18
N CYS A 593 3.26 18.43 -33.03
CA CYS A 593 2.95 19.69 -33.72
C CYS A 593 3.81 20.83 -33.19
N SER A 594 4.03 20.92 -31.88
CA SER A 594 4.92 21.93 -31.30
C SER A 594 6.34 21.79 -31.83
N PHE A 595 6.89 20.57 -31.84
CA PHE A 595 8.25 20.33 -32.33
C PHE A 595 8.35 20.48 -33.86
N GLY A 596 7.41 19.90 -34.60
CA GLY A 596 7.39 19.94 -36.06
C GLY A 596 7.30 21.36 -36.61
N CYS A 597 6.31 22.13 -36.16
CA CYS A 597 6.09 23.48 -36.66
C CYS A 597 7.24 24.41 -36.27
N ASP A 598 7.79 24.29 -35.06
CA ASP A 598 8.95 25.10 -34.65
C ASP A 598 10.18 24.80 -35.52
N HIS A 599 10.33 23.59 -36.04
CA HIS A 599 11.44 23.20 -36.92
C HIS A 599 11.09 23.19 -38.42
N GLY A 600 10.02 23.88 -38.83
CA GLY A 600 9.68 24.12 -40.23
C GLY A 600 8.86 23.03 -40.92
N TYR A 601 8.34 22.05 -40.19
CA TYR A 601 7.43 21.02 -40.69
C TYR A 601 6.07 21.08 -39.98
N CYS A 602 5.14 21.84 -40.56
CA CYS A 602 3.79 22.06 -40.03
C CYS A 602 2.72 21.56 -41.02
N PRO A 603 2.44 20.24 -41.09
CA PRO A 603 1.51 19.70 -42.07
C PRO A 603 0.08 20.14 -41.75
N PRO A 604 -0.64 20.80 -42.67
CA PRO A 604 -1.99 21.33 -42.41
C PRO A 604 -3.04 20.23 -42.20
N THR A 605 -2.69 18.97 -42.48
CA THR A 605 -3.55 17.83 -42.21
C THR A 605 -3.55 17.42 -40.74
N ALA A 606 -2.53 17.79 -39.95
CA ALA A 606 -2.37 17.37 -38.56
C ALA A 606 -2.15 18.54 -37.58
N CYS A 607 -1.58 19.64 -38.05
CA CYS A 607 -1.23 20.79 -37.22
C CYS A 607 -1.77 22.10 -37.79
N GLN A 608 -1.99 23.06 -36.90
CA GLN A 608 -2.26 24.46 -37.21
C GLN A 608 -1.35 25.37 -36.37
N VAL A 609 -1.15 26.60 -36.80
CA VAL A 609 -0.40 27.60 -36.04
C VAL A 609 -1.33 28.24 -35.01
N ALA A 610 -0.87 28.31 -33.75
CA ALA A 610 -1.61 28.89 -32.63
C ALA A 610 -1.60 30.42 -32.62
#